data_AF-A0A2G2KWQ2-F1
#
_entry.id   AF-A0A2G2KWQ2-F1
#
_cell.length_a   1.000
_cell.length_b   1.000
_cell.length_c   1.000
_cell.angle_alpha   90.00
_cell.angle_beta   90.00
_cell.angle_gamma   90.00
#
_symmetry.space_group_name_H-M   'P 1'
#
loop_
_entity.id
_entity.type
_entity.pdbx_description
1 polymer ?
#
loop_
_entity_poly.entity_id
_entity_poly.type
_entity_poly.pdbx_seq_one_letter_code
_entity_poly.pdbx_strand_id
1 'polypeptide(L)'
;MKILLTIIIVFVSSNSVQAGDWFAVDGGVIEIKLDKESMETSLWKYIDSFSDRKFEPRKKYSFQYKVVTEDVIKIHAMCYIFGEVNDDALSKNFIIVDDGGSCFFEISLNLKTGDFFELYVNGEA
;
A
#
# COMPACT_ATOMS: atom_id res chain seq x y z
N MET A 1 -43.77 29.93 25.51
CA MET A 1 -42.30 29.88 25.34
C MET A 1 -41.98 28.70 24.44
N LYS A 2 -41.46 28.93 23.23
CA LYS A 2 -40.98 27.85 22.33
C LYS A 2 -39.45 27.77 22.50
N ILE A 3 -38.97 26.67 23.08
CA ILE A 3 -37.54 26.40 23.19
C ILE A 3 -37.12 25.73 21.88
N LEU A 4 -36.32 26.43 21.08
CA LEU A 4 -35.72 25.88 19.87
C LEU A 4 -34.51 25.05 20.31
N LEU A 5 -34.59 23.73 20.17
CA LEU A 5 -33.48 22.83 20.43
C LEU A 5 -32.60 22.77 19.17
N THR A 6 -31.49 23.50 19.16
CA THR A 6 -30.51 23.43 18.08
C THR A 6 -29.63 22.21 18.30
N ILE A 7 -29.85 21.16 17.49
CA ILE A 7 -29.00 19.97 17.46
C ILE A 7 -27.75 20.33 16.64
N ILE A 8 -26.62 20.49 17.32
CA ILE A 8 -25.31 20.61 16.68
C ILE A 8 -24.86 19.20 16.31
N ILE A 9 -24.97 18.85 15.04
CA ILE A 9 -24.39 17.61 14.49
C ILE A 9 -22.91 17.88 14.26
N VAL A 10 -22.07 17.39 15.18
CA VAL A 10 -20.61 17.38 15.00
C VAL A 10 -20.26 16.20 14.10
N PHE A 11 -19.96 16.47 12.83
CA PHE A 11 -19.34 15.49 11.94
C PHE A 11 -17.87 15.35 12.33
N VAL A 12 -17.56 14.29 13.09
CA VAL A 12 -16.17 13.87 13.31
C VAL A 12 -15.76 13.07 12.07
N SER A 13 -15.09 13.72 11.13
CA SER A 13 -14.51 13.06 9.95
C SER A 13 -13.32 12.19 10.39
N SER A 14 -13.58 10.94 10.74
CA SER A 14 -12.51 9.95 10.90
C SER A 14 -11.99 9.59 9.51
N ASN A 15 -10.86 10.19 9.10
CA ASN A 15 -10.08 9.70 7.97
C ASN A 15 -9.45 8.37 8.40
N SER A 16 -10.26 7.31 8.36
CA SER A 16 -9.76 5.94 8.51
C SER A 16 -9.07 5.58 7.21
N VAL A 17 -7.75 5.41 7.27
CA VAL A 17 -7.00 4.76 6.20
C VAL A 17 -7.60 3.37 6.01
N GLN A 18 -8.08 3.05 4.81
CA GLN A 18 -8.67 1.75 4.52
C GLN A 18 -7.58 0.83 3.98
N ALA A 19 -7.59 -0.42 4.43
CA ALA A 19 -6.78 -1.44 3.77
C ALA A 19 -7.22 -1.55 2.30
N GLY A 20 -6.26 -1.72 1.39
CA GLY A 20 -6.44 -1.63 -0.07
C GLY A 20 -6.00 -0.30 -0.68
N ASP A 21 -5.63 0.70 0.14
CA ASP A 21 -5.15 1.98 -0.37
C ASP A 21 -3.74 1.89 -0.97
N TRP A 22 -3.51 2.69 -2.02
CA TRP A 22 -2.22 2.80 -2.72
C TRP A 22 -1.66 4.23 -2.59
N PHE A 23 -0.46 4.34 -2.04
CA PHE A 23 0.25 5.57 -1.72
C PHE A 23 1.46 5.74 -2.65
N ALA A 24 1.51 6.86 -3.36
CA ALA A 24 2.71 7.23 -4.11
C ALA A 24 3.75 7.77 -3.13
N VAL A 25 4.96 7.22 -3.16
CA VAL A 25 6.07 7.72 -2.35
C VAL A 25 6.83 8.81 -3.12
N ASP A 26 7.04 9.94 -2.47
CA ASP A 26 7.71 11.12 -2.99
C ASP A 26 9.13 10.82 -3.52
N GLY A 27 9.56 11.63 -4.48
CA GLY A 27 10.89 11.59 -5.07
C GLY A 27 11.11 10.41 -6.03
N GLY A 28 10.05 9.93 -6.67
CA GLY A 28 10.16 9.03 -7.83
C GLY A 28 10.83 9.73 -9.02
N VAL A 29 11.48 8.96 -9.89
CA VAL A 29 12.20 9.49 -11.07
C VAL A 29 11.25 10.13 -12.07
N ILE A 30 10.04 9.58 -12.21
CA ILE A 30 8.97 10.12 -13.04
C ILE A 30 7.62 9.96 -12.35
N GLU A 31 6.69 10.86 -12.66
CA GLU A 31 5.29 10.72 -12.28
C GLU A 31 4.59 9.79 -13.27
N ILE A 32 3.89 8.78 -12.75
CA ILE A 32 3.14 7.83 -13.55
C ILE A 32 1.71 7.76 -13.05
N LYS A 33 0.77 7.64 -13.99
CA LYS A 33 -0.62 7.33 -13.65
C LYS A 33 -0.78 5.81 -13.64
N LEU A 34 -0.83 5.23 -12.45
CA LEU A 34 -1.05 3.80 -12.28
C LEU A 34 -2.54 3.45 -12.30
N ASP A 35 -2.89 2.43 -13.06
CA ASP A 35 -4.11 1.67 -12.87
C ASP A 35 -3.92 0.72 -11.69
N LYS A 36 -4.33 1.17 -10.51
CA LYS A 36 -4.13 0.48 -9.23
C LYS A 36 -4.80 -0.90 -9.22
N GLU A 37 -6.01 -1.01 -9.77
CA GLU A 37 -6.77 -2.26 -9.78
C GLU A 37 -6.11 -3.31 -10.69
N SER A 38 -5.72 -2.89 -11.90
CA SER A 38 -5.02 -3.76 -12.86
C SER A 38 -3.65 -4.22 -12.32
N MET A 39 -2.90 -3.29 -11.70
CA MET A 39 -1.61 -3.58 -11.10
C MET A 39 -1.74 -4.53 -9.91
N GLU A 40 -2.70 -4.30 -9.01
CA GLU A 40 -2.97 -5.18 -7.88
C GLU A 40 -3.37 -6.59 -8.35
N THR A 41 -4.24 -6.68 -9.34
CA THR A 41 -4.66 -7.97 -9.93
C THR A 41 -3.47 -8.73 -10.51
N SER A 42 -2.59 -8.04 -11.24
CA SER A 42 -1.41 -8.64 -11.87
C SER A 42 -0.38 -9.06 -10.83
N LEU A 43 -0.17 -8.25 -9.80
CA LEU A 43 0.70 -8.53 -8.66
C LEU A 43 0.27 -9.82 -7.96
N TRP A 44 -1.01 -9.92 -7.59
CA TRP A 44 -1.50 -11.10 -6.89
C TRP A 44 -1.48 -12.35 -7.76
N LYS A 45 -1.74 -12.21 -9.06
CA LYS A 45 -1.58 -13.33 -10.00
C LYS A 45 -0.12 -13.83 -10.03
N TYR A 46 0.86 -12.91 -10.01
CA TYR A 46 2.26 -13.28 -9.92
C TYR A 46 2.57 -14.00 -8.60
N ILE A 47 2.16 -13.43 -7.46
CA ILE A 47 2.40 -14.02 -6.13
C ILE A 47 1.83 -15.45 -6.07
N ASP A 48 0.57 -15.64 -6.47
CA ASP A 48 -0.10 -16.95 -6.47
C ASP A 48 0.59 -17.98 -7.39
N SER A 49 1.28 -17.53 -8.43
CA SER A 49 1.93 -18.40 -9.41
C SER A 49 3.38 -18.74 -9.06
N PHE A 50 4.08 -17.86 -8.33
CA PHE A 50 5.53 -17.90 -8.17
C PHE A 50 6.02 -17.94 -6.71
N SER A 51 5.12 -17.87 -5.72
CA SER A 51 5.47 -18.00 -4.31
C SER A 51 4.77 -19.18 -3.66
N ASP A 52 5.50 -19.91 -2.82
CA ASP A 52 4.97 -20.95 -1.92
C ASP A 52 4.72 -20.42 -0.50
N ARG A 53 5.01 -19.13 -0.27
CA ARG A 53 4.80 -18.49 1.03
C ARG A 53 3.33 -18.26 1.29
N LYS A 54 3.00 -18.20 2.58
CA LYS A 54 1.69 -17.75 3.03
C LYS A 54 1.66 -16.23 3.02
N PHE A 55 0.60 -15.70 2.43
CA PHE A 55 0.24 -14.29 2.43
C PHE A 55 -1.07 -14.12 3.19
N GLU A 56 -1.19 -13.04 3.94
CA GLU A 56 -2.46 -12.58 4.49
C GLU A 56 -3.49 -12.33 3.36
N PRO A 57 -4.80 -12.27 3.67
CA PRO A 57 -5.80 -11.93 2.67
C PRO A 57 -5.51 -10.58 2.02
N ARG A 58 -5.51 -10.53 0.69
CA ARG A 58 -5.24 -9.34 -0.16
C ARG A 58 -5.81 -8.02 0.39
N LYS A 59 -7.07 -8.06 0.83
CA LYS A 59 -7.80 -6.91 1.41
C LYS A 59 -7.20 -6.33 2.70
N LYS A 60 -6.19 -6.96 3.31
CA LYS A 60 -5.50 -6.46 4.50
C LYS A 60 -4.32 -5.56 4.15
N TYR A 61 -3.80 -5.64 2.94
CA TYR A 61 -2.62 -4.86 2.54
C TYR A 61 -3.00 -3.46 2.10
N SER A 62 -2.17 -2.51 2.47
CA SER A 62 -2.02 -1.24 1.79
C SER A 62 -0.68 -1.23 1.07
N PHE A 63 -0.58 -0.43 0.02
CA PHE A 63 0.55 -0.44 -0.90
C PHE A 63 1.23 0.91 -0.95
N GLN A 64 2.55 0.94 -0.84
CA GLN A 64 3.37 2.08 -1.24
C GLN A 64 4.05 1.76 -2.56
N TYR A 65 4.18 2.74 -3.45
CA TYR A 65 4.90 2.56 -4.70
C TYR A 65 5.75 3.77 -5.06
N LYS A 66 6.87 3.52 -5.74
CA LYS A 66 7.80 4.56 -6.22
C LYS A 66 8.48 4.12 -7.50
N VAL A 67 8.58 5.03 -8.47
CA VAL A 67 9.41 4.81 -9.65
C VAL A 67 10.87 5.07 -9.28
N VAL A 68 11.69 4.02 -9.18
CA VAL A 68 13.09 4.10 -8.72
C VAL A 68 14.08 4.25 -9.87
N THR A 69 13.69 3.84 -11.08
CA THR A 69 14.38 4.12 -12.35
C THR A 69 13.32 4.35 -13.43
N GLU A 70 13.70 4.81 -14.63
CA GLU A 70 12.74 5.04 -15.73
C GLU A 70 11.86 3.81 -16.05
N ASP A 71 12.33 2.61 -15.73
CA ASP A 71 11.67 1.35 -16.08
C ASP A 71 11.24 0.52 -14.87
N VAL A 72 11.47 0.97 -13.63
CA VAL A 72 11.23 0.14 -12.45
C VAL A 72 10.37 0.87 -11.42
N ILE A 73 9.25 0.25 -11.06
CA ILE A 73 8.49 0.58 -9.86
C ILE A 73 8.90 -0.36 -8.75
N LYS A 74 9.22 0.20 -7.60
CA LYS A 74 9.33 -0.53 -6.35
C LYS A 74 8.02 -0.43 -5.58
N ILE A 75 7.51 -1.55 -5.08
CA ILE A 75 6.23 -1.66 -4.38
C ILE A 75 6.47 -2.30 -3.01
N HIS A 76 5.98 -1.66 -1.95
CA HIS A 76 5.91 -2.24 -0.62
C HIS A 76 4.44 -2.51 -0.30
N ALA A 77 4.11 -3.72 0.11
CA ALA A 77 2.80 -4.07 0.62
C ALA A 77 2.93 -4.37 2.11
N MET A 78 2.03 -3.82 2.92
CA MET A 78 2.01 -4.05 4.36
C MET A 78 0.60 -4.11 4.91
N CYS A 79 0.36 -4.99 5.87
CA CYS A 79 -0.89 -4.93 6.62
C CYS A 79 -0.92 -3.67 7.47
N TYR A 80 -2.13 -3.15 7.63
CA TYR A 80 -2.45 -1.96 8.42
C TYR A 80 -1.63 -1.85 9.72
N ILE A 81 -0.80 -0.81 9.83
CA ILE A 81 -0.07 -0.46 11.05
C ILE A 81 -0.99 0.47 11.86
N PHE A 82 -1.50 -0.02 12.98
CA PHE A 82 -2.38 0.77 13.87
C PHE A 82 -1.69 2.06 14.36
N GLY A 83 -2.38 3.20 14.22
CA GLY A 83 -2.33 4.32 15.16
C GLY A 83 -1.21 5.35 15.04
N GLU A 84 -0.10 5.07 14.35
CA GLU A 84 1.07 5.98 14.35
C GLU A 84 1.46 6.55 12.97
N VAL A 85 0.97 5.97 11.88
CA VAL A 85 1.36 6.38 10.52
C VAL A 85 0.17 7.03 9.83
N ASN A 86 0.30 8.33 9.51
CA ASN A 86 -0.67 9.06 8.69
C ASN A 86 -0.33 8.96 7.19
N ASP A 87 -1.27 9.32 6.32
CA ASP A 87 -1.09 9.31 4.85
C ASP A 87 0.14 10.12 4.40
N ASP A 88 0.44 11.21 5.10
CA ASP A 88 1.63 12.02 4.86
C ASP A 88 2.92 11.22 5.08
N ALA A 89 2.99 10.39 6.12
CA ALA A 89 4.14 9.54 6.36
C ALA A 89 4.22 8.42 5.30
N LEU A 90 3.08 7.84 4.90
CA LEU A 90 2.99 6.85 3.84
C LEU A 90 3.40 7.39 2.47
N SER A 91 3.25 8.69 2.23
CA SER A 91 3.63 9.31 0.96
C SER A 91 5.06 9.85 0.96
N LYS A 92 5.72 10.02 2.12
CA LYS A 92 7.07 10.61 2.17
C LYS A 92 8.19 9.59 2.03
N ASN A 93 8.08 8.45 2.69
CA ASN A 93 9.14 7.44 2.73
C ASN A 93 8.55 6.04 2.62
N PHE A 94 9.30 5.13 2.00
CA PHE A 94 9.01 3.71 2.13
C PHE A 94 9.12 3.30 3.59
N ILE A 95 8.06 2.66 4.08
CA ILE A 95 8.06 2.01 5.37
C ILE A 95 8.68 0.64 5.17
N ILE A 96 9.65 0.34 6.01
CA ILE A 96 10.26 -0.98 6.11
C ILE A 96 9.86 -1.51 7.47
N VAL A 97 9.22 -2.68 7.48
CA VAL A 97 8.89 -3.38 8.71
C VAL A 97 9.97 -4.44 8.92
N ASP A 98 10.71 -4.36 10.02
CA ASP A 98 11.81 -5.27 10.35
C ASP A 98 11.62 -5.88 11.75
N ASP A 99 10.64 -6.78 11.86
CA ASP A 99 10.29 -7.48 13.10
C ASP A 99 10.34 -9.01 12.99
N GLY A 100 10.63 -9.53 11.78
CA GLY A 100 10.75 -10.96 11.50
C GLY A 100 9.43 -11.73 11.45
N GLY A 101 8.27 -11.06 11.48
CA GLY A 101 6.96 -11.71 11.50
C GLY A 101 5.77 -10.87 11.03
N SER A 102 6.00 -9.64 10.58
CA SER A 102 4.94 -8.77 10.07
C SER A 102 4.53 -9.10 8.65
N CYS A 103 3.24 -8.92 8.40
CA CYS A 103 2.62 -8.85 7.07
C CYS A 103 3.24 -7.71 6.25
N PHE A 104 4.36 -8.02 5.59
CA PHE A 104 5.12 -7.11 4.77
C PHE A 104 5.81 -7.88 3.64
N PHE A 105 5.70 -7.35 2.42
CA PHE A 105 6.55 -7.78 1.32
C PHE A 105 6.91 -6.59 0.42
N GLU A 106 8.03 -6.75 -0.27
CA GLU A 106 8.57 -5.84 -1.26
C GLU A 106 8.67 -6.56 -2.59
N ILE A 107 8.36 -5.87 -3.68
CA ILE A 107 8.48 -6.40 -5.03
C ILE A 107 8.75 -5.29 -6.04
N SER A 108 9.48 -5.61 -7.10
CA SER A 108 9.75 -4.71 -8.21
C SER A 108 8.91 -5.07 -9.43
N LEU A 109 8.49 -4.07 -10.20
CA LEU A 109 7.80 -4.21 -11.48
C LEU A 109 8.61 -3.52 -12.57
N ASN A 110 8.88 -4.24 -13.65
CA ASN A 110 9.49 -3.68 -14.85
C ASN A 110 8.42 -3.08 -15.76
N LEU A 111 8.42 -1.76 -15.94
CA LEU A 111 7.43 -1.02 -16.71
C LEU A 111 7.42 -1.33 -18.21
N LYS A 112 8.55 -1.78 -18.76
CA LYS A 112 8.67 -2.11 -20.19
C LYS A 112 8.06 -3.47 -20.53
N THR A 113 8.24 -4.44 -19.65
CA THR A 113 7.82 -5.84 -19.85
C THR A 113 6.52 -6.18 -19.14
N GLY A 114 6.20 -5.47 -18.05
CA GLY A 114 5.11 -5.80 -17.15
C GLY A 114 5.45 -6.91 -16.16
N ASP A 115 6.71 -7.35 -16.10
CA ASP A 115 7.13 -8.47 -15.26
C ASP A 115 7.48 -8.03 -13.84
N PHE A 116 6.96 -8.78 -12.87
CA PHE A 116 7.36 -8.63 -11.47
C PHE A 116 8.63 -9.43 -11.18
N PHE A 117 9.49 -8.90 -10.32
CA PHE A 117 10.76 -9.51 -9.94
C PHE A 117 11.20 -9.07 -8.53
N GLU A 118 12.24 -9.71 -7.99
CA GLU A 118 12.83 -9.37 -6.67
C GLU A 118 11.81 -9.37 -5.52
N LEU A 119 10.92 -10.37 -5.48
CA LEU A 119 10.00 -10.55 -4.36
C LEU A 119 10.78 -10.87 -3.07
N TYR A 120 10.72 -9.94 -2.12
CA TYR A 120 11.23 -10.10 -0.77
C TYR A 120 10.05 -10.15 0.21
N VAL A 121 10.05 -11.13 1.10
CA VAL A 121 8.98 -11.34 2.10
C VAL A 121 9.60 -11.35 3.48
N ASN A 122 9.14 -10.47 4.37
CA ASN A 122 9.56 -10.50 5.77
C ASN A 122 8.67 -11.46 6.56
N GLY A 123 9.24 -12.50 7.17
CA GLY A 123 8.48 -13.46 7.98
C GLY A 123 7.34 -14.16 7.23
N GLU A 124 6.16 -14.18 7.88
CA GLU A 124 4.87 -14.50 7.24
C GLU A 124 4.29 -13.20 6.69
N ALA A 125 4.08 -13.14 5.37
CA ALA A 125 3.41 -11.99 4.77
C ALA A 125 1.91 -12.11 4.96
#